data_AF-A0A8S3RWH0-F1
#
_entry.id   AF-A0A8S3RWH0-F1
#
_cell.length_a   1.000
_cell.length_b   1.000
_cell.length_c   1.000
_cell.angle_alpha   90.00
_cell.angle_beta   90.00
_cell.angle_gamma   90.00
#
_symmetry.space_group_name_H-M   'P 1'
#
loop_
_entity.id
_entity.type
_entity.pdbx_description
1 polymer ?
#
loop_
_entity_poly.entity_id
_entity_poly.type
_entity_poly.pdbx_seq_one_letter_code
_entity_poly.pdbx_strand_id
1 'polypeptide(L)'
;MSKLGETIRITAQEIDDKLIPIKNSLADFLKSGFSKLNSVIKFEQVASQTDGAVKAAVNTTSEVPVPDDPAVRMMIGKLLSTGLSLVVSIGLSYFLVKLLTNALDPTRKEKSAAHQKAAMMLQRLGVTDVKLSDYELCIAVNLVDPVSMGITWDDIGGLKDVIDQIKETVIFPFRRRELFLHSKLLQPPKGIYN
;
A
#
# COMPACT_ATOMS: atom_id res chain seq x y z
N MET A 1 -33.53 -37.52 17.69
CA MET A 1 -32.05 -37.49 17.84
C MET A 1 -31.31 -37.34 16.50
N SER A 2 -31.97 -37.20 15.34
CA SER A 2 -31.32 -37.18 14.01
C SER A 2 -30.94 -35.79 13.47
N LYS A 3 -31.57 -34.69 13.92
CA LYS A 3 -31.29 -33.33 13.38
C LYS A 3 -29.92 -32.76 13.79
N LEU A 4 -29.39 -33.12 14.96
CA LEU A 4 -28.11 -32.59 15.46
C LEU A 4 -26.89 -33.19 14.74
N GLY A 5 -26.95 -34.48 14.35
CA GLY A 5 -25.86 -35.13 13.64
C GLY A 5 -25.70 -34.67 12.19
N GLU A 6 -26.82 -34.27 11.56
CA GLU A 6 -26.83 -33.76 10.19
C GLU A 6 -26.30 -32.33 10.12
N THR A 7 -26.66 -31.46 11.07
CA THR A 7 -26.12 -30.09 11.18
C THR A 7 -24.60 -30.09 11.41
N ILE A 8 -24.07 -30.99 12.25
CA ILE A 8 -22.62 -31.07 12.50
C ILE A 8 -21.87 -31.56 11.25
N ARG A 9 -22.42 -32.53 10.50
CA ARG A 9 -21.80 -32.98 9.23
C ARG A 9 -21.78 -31.90 8.17
N ILE A 10 -22.86 -31.13 8.04
CA ILE A 10 -22.94 -30.01 7.08
C ILE A 10 -21.91 -28.91 7.45
N THR A 11 -21.73 -28.64 8.75
CA THR A 11 -20.77 -27.62 9.20
C THR A 11 -19.31 -28.07 9.05
N ALA A 12 -19.00 -29.34 9.30
CA ALA A 12 -17.66 -29.90 9.08
C ALA A 12 -17.27 -29.88 7.59
N GLN A 13 -18.22 -30.20 6.71
CA GLN A 13 -18.00 -30.19 5.27
C GLN A 13 -17.81 -28.77 4.73
N GLU A 14 -18.54 -27.78 5.27
CA GLU A 14 -18.39 -26.37 4.91
C GLU A 14 -17.07 -25.76 5.41
N ILE A 15 -16.51 -26.27 6.52
CA ILE A 15 -15.19 -25.85 7.02
C ILE A 15 -14.08 -26.43 6.13
N ASP A 16 -14.15 -27.71 5.75
CA ASP A 16 -13.17 -28.33 4.86
C ASP A 16 -13.20 -27.69 3.45
N ASP A 17 -14.37 -27.40 2.90
CA ASP A 17 -14.51 -26.73 1.60
C ASP A 17 -13.91 -25.32 1.56
N LYS A 18 -13.85 -24.62 2.71
CA LYS A 18 -13.16 -23.32 2.84
C LYS A 18 -11.66 -23.46 3.10
N LEU A 19 -11.21 -24.56 3.69
CA LEU A 19 -9.80 -24.77 4.06
C LEU A 19 -8.96 -25.36 2.92
N ILE A 20 -9.55 -26.23 2.10
CA ILE A 20 -8.92 -26.84 0.91
C ILE A 20 -8.36 -25.79 -0.08
N PRO A 21 -9.10 -24.74 -0.49
CA PRO A 21 -8.57 -23.74 -1.42
C PRO A 21 -7.43 -22.90 -0.81
N ILE A 22 -7.45 -22.65 0.50
CA ILE A 22 -6.38 -21.92 1.19
C ILE A 22 -5.10 -22.76 1.23
N LYS A 23 -5.22 -24.06 1.54
CA LYS A 23 -4.07 -24.98 1.56
C LYS A 23 -3.45 -25.13 0.18
N ASN A 24 -4.27 -25.20 -0.87
CA ASN A 24 -3.81 -25.27 -2.24
C ASN A 24 -3.16 -23.96 -2.69
N SER A 25 -3.75 -22.79 -2.35
CA SER A 25 -3.15 -21.49 -2.63
C SER A 25 -1.81 -21.30 -1.92
N LEU A 26 -1.65 -21.82 -0.70
CA LEU A 26 -0.39 -21.77 0.03
C LEU A 26 0.65 -22.71 -0.61
N ALA A 27 0.24 -23.90 -1.04
CA ALA A 27 1.10 -24.85 -1.73
C ALA A 27 1.55 -24.31 -3.11
N ASP A 28 0.67 -23.64 -3.84
CA ASP A 28 0.98 -23.00 -5.13
C ASP A 28 1.89 -21.77 -4.95
N PHE A 29 1.68 -20.99 -3.88
CA PHE A 29 2.57 -19.88 -3.54
C PHE A 29 3.97 -20.37 -3.17
N LEU A 30 4.06 -21.45 -2.38
CA LEU A 30 5.33 -22.08 -2.04
C LEU A 30 6.01 -22.67 -3.27
N LYS A 31 5.30 -23.40 -4.13
CA LYS A 31 5.86 -23.92 -5.40
C LYS A 31 6.33 -22.80 -6.32
N SER A 32 5.60 -21.69 -6.40
CA SER A 32 5.99 -20.50 -7.17
C SER A 32 7.24 -19.83 -6.58
N GLY A 33 7.33 -19.72 -5.25
CA GLY A 33 8.50 -19.23 -4.54
C GLY A 33 9.73 -20.12 -4.74
N PHE A 34 9.58 -21.44 -4.59
CA PHE A 34 10.64 -22.42 -4.83
C PHE A 34 11.07 -22.48 -6.31
N SER A 35 10.14 -22.33 -7.26
CA SER A 35 10.45 -22.25 -8.69
C SER A 35 11.22 -20.96 -9.02
N LYS A 36 10.85 -19.83 -8.42
CA LYS A 36 11.61 -18.57 -8.55
C LYS A 36 13.01 -18.72 -7.96
N LEU A 37 13.15 -19.37 -6.82
CA LEU A 37 14.46 -19.69 -6.23
C LEU A 37 15.30 -20.58 -7.15
N ASN A 38 14.70 -21.61 -7.78
CA ASN A 38 15.42 -22.48 -8.71
C ASN A 38 15.85 -21.73 -10.00
N SER A 39 15.11 -20.70 -10.41
CA SER A 39 15.53 -19.81 -11.51
C SER A 39 16.61 -18.79 -11.12
N VAL A 40 16.65 -18.37 -9.85
CA VAL A 40 17.71 -17.51 -9.30
C VAL A 40 19.01 -18.29 -9.10
N ILE A 41 18.94 -19.55 -8.67
CA ILE A 41 20.08 -20.48 -8.65
C ILE A 41 20.59 -20.74 -10.09
N LYS A 42 19.70 -20.70 -11.09
CA LYS A 42 20.09 -20.78 -12.51
C LYS A 42 20.75 -19.50 -13.04
N PHE A 43 20.47 -18.34 -12.45
CA PHE A 43 21.21 -17.09 -12.72
C PHE A 43 22.65 -17.14 -12.17
N GLU A 44 22.88 -17.89 -11.09
CA GLU A 44 24.23 -18.16 -10.59
C GLU A 44 25.04 -19.08 -11.53
N GLN A 45 24.36 -19.89 -12.35
CA GLN A 45 24.98 -20.61 -13.47
C GLN A 45 25.19 -19.74 -14.73
N VAL A 46 24.49 -18.62 -14.91
CA VAL A 46 24.73 -17.68 -16.03
C VAL A 46 25.86 -16.69 -15.70
N ALA A 47 26.18 -16.50 -14.42
CA ALA A 47 27.40 -15.80 -13.98
C ALA A 47 28.68 -16.58 -14.31
N SER A 48 28.59 -17.86 -14.74
CA SER A 48 29.74 -18.59 -15.29
C SER A 48 30.12 -18.16 -16.72
N GLN A 49 29.48 -17.12 -17.27
CA GLN A 49 29.79 -16.56 -18.60
C GLN A 49 30.44 -15.17 -18.52
N THR A 50 31.04 -14.82 -17.38
CA THR A 50 32.03 -13.73 -17.23
C THR A 50 33.43 -14.32 -17.03
N ASP A 51 33.77 -15.30 -17.87
CA ASP A 51 34.96 -16.16 -17.78
C ASP A 51 36.31 -15.45 -18.09
N GLY A 52 36.30 -14.17 -18.45
CA GLY A 52 37.52 -13.44 -18.84
C GLY A 52 38.21 -12.69 -17.70
N ALA A 53 37.45 -11.87 -16.95
CA ALA A 53 38.02 -10.96 -15.94
C ALA A 53 37.98 -11.56 -14.52
N VAL A 54 36.97 -12.38 -14.21
CA VAL A 54 36.86 -13.06 -12.90
C VAL A 54 37.84 -14.21 -12.82
N LYS A 55 38.08 -14.94 -13.93
CA LYS A 55 39.07 -16.02 -13.99
C LYS A 55 40.50 -15.51 -13.80
N ALA A 56 40.82 -14.30 -14.25
CA ALA A 56 42.12 -13.68 -13.99
C ALA A 56 42.31 -13.23 -12.52
N ALA A 57 41.23 -12.82 -11.84
CA ALA A 57 41.25 -12.45 -10.42
C ALA A 57 41.11 -13.66 -9.46
N VAL A 58 40.49 -14.75 -9.93
CA VAL A 58 40.38 -16.04 -9.23
C VAL A 58 41.67 -16.85 -9.34
N ASN A 59 42.38 -16.74 -10.46
CA ASN A 59 43.66 -17.43 -10.67
C ASN A 59 44.84 -16.76 -9.94
N THR A 60 44.66 -15.58 -9.34
CA THR A 60 45.62 -14.96 -8.40
C THR A 60 45.26 -15.18 -6.93
N THR A 61 44.23 -15.98 -6.62
CA THR A 61 44.12 -16.60 -5.30
C THR A 61 44.78 -17.97 -5.35
N SER A 62 46.12 -17.91 -5.41
CA SER A 62 47.03 -19.01 -5.14
C SER A 62 46.52 -19.82 -3.95
N GLU A 63 46.46 -21.14 -4.15
CA GLU A 63 46.34 -22.21 -3.16
C GLU A 63 46.38 -21.73 -1.71
N VAL A 64 45.22 -21.69 -1.03
CA VAL A 64 45.22 -21.71 0.43
C VAL A 64 45.67 -23.12 0.82
N PRO A 65 46.84 -23.30 1.45
CA PRO A 65 47.31 -24.63 1.83
C PRO A 65 46.32 -25.20 2.83
N VAL A 66 45.68 -26.32 2.49
CA VAL A 66 44.89 -27.07 3.46
C VAL A 66 45.90 -27.71 4.41
N PRO A 67 45.98 -27.30 5.68
CA PRO A 67 46.97 -27.86 6.58
C PRO A 67 46.57 -29.31 6.90
N ASP A 68 47.52 -30.24 6.80
CA ASP A 68 47.30 -31.67 7.05
C ASP A 68 46.91 -31.98 8.52
N ASP A 69 47.04 -30.97 9.40
CA ASP A 69 46.60 -31.06 10.78
C ASP A 69 45.06 -31.18 10.90
N PRO A 70 44.55 -32.26 11.51
CA PRO A 70 43.11 -32.51 11.60
C PRO A 70 42.37 -31.41 12.38
N ALA A 71 43.07 -30.73 13.29
CA ALA A 71 42.51 -29.62 14.07
C ALA A 71 42.22 -28.37 13.23
N VAL A 72 43.06 -28.05 12.24
CA VAL A 72 42.93 -26.84 11.42
C VAL A 72 41.84 -27.01 10.36
N ARG A 73 41.71 -28.22 9.79
CA ARG A 73 40.60 -28.58 8.90
C ARG A 73 39.24 -28.44 9.59
N MET A 74 39.17 -28.81 10.87
CA MET A 74 37.97 -28.63 11.69
C MET A 74 37.66 -27.15 11.96
N MET A 75 38.68 -26.30 12.15
CA MET A 75 38.50 -24.85 12.35
C MET A 75 37.98 -24.15 11.09
N ILE A 76 38.54 -24.46 9.92
CA ILE A 76 38.14 -23.85 8.64
C ILE A 76 36.70 -24.24 8.28
N GLY A 77 36.31 -25.50 8.50
CA GLY A 77 34.93 -25.95 8.27
C GLY A 77 33.91 -25.24 9.17
N LYS A 78 34.25 -24.98 10.43
CA LYS A 78 33.40 -24.20 11.35
C LYS A 78 33.21 -22.77 10.84
N LEU A 79 34.30 -22.10 10.44
CA LEU A 79 34.26 -20.71 9.96
C LEU A 79 33.39 -20.53 8.71
N LEU A 80 33.48 -21.45 7.75
CA LEU A 80 32.69 -21.44 6.51
C LEU A 80 31.18 -21.64 6.80
N SER A 81 30.83 -22.61 7.64
CA SER A 81 29.44 -22.89 7.98
C SER A 81 28.77 -21.76 8.78
N THR A 82 29.53 -21.09 9.66
CA THR A 82 29.06 -19.91 10.40
C THR A 82 28.83 -18.73 9.46
N GLY A 83 29.68 -18.55 8.45
CA GLY A 83 29.49 -17.52 7.42
C GLY A 83 28.21 -17.75 6.61
N LEU A 84 27.99 -18.98 6.13
CA LEU A 84 26.78 -19.34 5.39
C LEU A 84 25.50 -19.14 6.25
N SER A 85 25.54 -19.57 7.51
CA SER A 85 24.41 -19.46 8.43
C SER A 85 24.07 -18.00 8.76
N LEU A 86 25.07 -17.11 8.81
CA LEU A 86 24.85 -15.68 9.01
C LEU A 86 24.13 -15.05 7.81
N VAL A 87 24.51 -15.42 6.59
CA VAL A 87 23.85 -14.94 5.35
C VAL A 87 22.39 -15.42 5.30
N VAL A 88 22.15 -16.68 5.65
CA VAL A 88 20.79 -17.24 5.73
C VAL A 88 19.96 -16.54 6.81
N SER A 89 20.55 -16.26 7.97
CA SER A 89 19.90 -15.56 9.08
C SER A 89 19.50 -14.12 8.70
N ILE A 90 20.40 -13.39 8.03
CA ILE A 90 20.12 -12.03 7.53
C ILE A 90 18.99 -12.05 6.50
N GLY A 91 19.01 -13.02 5.57
CA GLY A 91 17.97 -13.18 4.56
C GLY A 91 16.61 -13.53 5.16
N LEU A 92 16.59 -14.47 6.12
CA LEU A 92 15.37 -14.85 6.83
C LEU A 92 14.82 -13.68 7.67
N SER A 93 15.70 -12.92 8.33
CA SER A 93 15.35 -11.73 9.11
C SER A 93 14.73 -10.64 8.22
N TYR A 94 15.34 -10.33 7.08
CA TYR A 94 14.77 -9.37 6.11
C TYR A 94 13.40 -9.82 5.59
N PHE A 95 13.27 -11.11 5.26
CA PHE A 95 12.00 -11.67 4.79
C PHE A 95 10.92 -11.58 5.86
N LEU A 96 11.27 -11.88 7.12
CA LEU A 96 10.35 -11.80 8.25
C LEU A 96 9.89 -10.36 8.49
N VAL A 97 10.82 -9.40 8.52
CA VAL A 97 10.49 -7.97 8.67
C VAL A 97 9.60 -7.49 7.53
N LYS A 98 9.90 -7.85 6.28
CA LYS A 98 9.10 -7.47 5.11
C LYS A 98 7.70 -8.07 5.13
N LEU A 99 7.55 -9.31 5.64
CA LEU A 99 6.24 -9.95 5.77
C LEU A 99 5.42 -9.28 6.88
N LEU A 100 6.07 -8.95 8.00
CA LEU A 100 5.45 -8.23 9.12
C LEU A 100 5.03 -6.81 8.74
N THR A 101 5.89 -6.00 8.11
CA THR A 101 5.54 -4.63 7.70
C THR A 101 4.37 -4.62 6.72
N ASN A 102 4.39 -5.50 5.72
CA ASN A 102 3.28 -5.62 4.76
C ASN A 102 1.96 -6.11 5.39
N ALA A 103 2.02 -6.89 6.47
CA ALA A 103 0.85 -7.43 7.16
C ALA A 103 0.30 -6.50 8.25
N LEU A 104 1.17 -5.71 8.89
CA LEU A 104 0.82 -4.88 10.05
C LEU A 104 0.57 -3.41 9.73
N ASP A 105 0.77 -2.95 8.49
CA ASP A 105 0.46 -1.55 8.13
C ASP A 105 -1.06 -1.27 8.20
N PRO A 106 -1.55 -0.55 9.23
CA PRO A 106 -2.97 -0.20 9.33
C PRO A 106 -3.38 0.82 8.26
N THR A 107 -2.43 1.62 7.80
CA THR A 107 -2.60 2.76 6.90
C THR A 107 -3.00 2.36 5.48
N ARG A 108 -2.63 1.15 5.02
CA ARG A 108 -2.94 0.72 3.64
C ARG A 108 -4.44 0.55 3.40
N LYS A 109 -5.16 0.01 4.40
CA LYS A 109 -6.62 -0.13 4.35
C LYS A 109 -7.27 1.24 4.39
N GLU A 110 -6.83 2.11 5.30
CA GLU A 110 -7.35 3.47 5.45
C GLU A 110 -7.16 4.30 4.19
N LYS A 111 -5.98 4.25 3.56
CA LYS A 111 -5.71 4.95 2.30
C LYS A 111 -6.70 4.50 1.22
N SER A 112 -6.86 3.19 1.00
CA SER A 112 -7.79 2.69 -0.03
C SER A 112 -9.26 3.05 0.26
N ALA A 113 -9.69 3.01 1.53
CA ALA A 113 -11.04 3.40 1.93
C ALA A 113 -11.28 4.92 1.74
N ALA A 114 -10.27 5.74 2.05
CA ALA A 114 -10.31 7.18 1.77
C ALA A 114 -10.41 7.46 0.26
N HIS A 115 -9.68 6.71 -0.59
CA HIS A 115 -9.79 6.82 -2.05
C HIS A 115 -11.19 6.49 -2.55
N GLN A 116 -11.80 5.42 -2.03
CA GLN A 116 -13.16 5.05 -2.40
C GLN A 116 -14.17 6.13 -1.97
N LYS A 117 -14.06 6.65 -0.75
CA LYS A 117 -14.93 7.74 -0.26
C LYS A 117 -14.78 9.02 -1.09
N ALA A 118 -13.55 9.43 -1.39
CA ALA A 118 -13.28 10.59 -2.24
C ALA A 118 -13.88 10.42 -3.63
N ALA A 119 -13.69 9.25 -4.26
CA ALA A 119 -14.25 8.95 -5.57
C ALA A 119 -15.79 8.99 -5.56
N MET A 120 -16.41 8.44 -4.51
CA MET A 120 -17.87 8.53 -4.32
C MET A 120 -18.33 9.99 -4.17
N MET A 121 -17.64 10.81 -3.37
CA MET A 121 -18.00 12.23 -3.21
C MET A 121 -17.91 13.00 -4.52
N LEU A 122 -16.82 12.82 -5.28
CA LEU A 122 -16.64 13.48 -6.59
C LEU A 122 -17.72 13.07 -7.59
N GLN A 123 -18.07 11.78 -7.61
CA GLN A 123 -19.15 11.27 -8.46
C GLN A 123 -20.51 11.86 -8.07
N ARG A 124 -20.81 11.99 -6.77
CA ARG A 124 -22.05 12.61 -6.28
C ARG A 124 -22.13 14.09 -6.65
N LEU A 125 -21.00 14.79 -6.67
CA LEU A 125 -20.90 16.18 -7.12
C LEU A 125 -20.93 16.33 -8.65
N GLY A 126 -20.99 15.23 -9.40
CA GLY A 126 -20.98 15.25 -10.87
C GLY A 126 -19.66 15.69 -11.48
N VAL A 127 -18.56 15.67 -10.71
CA VAL A 127 -17.23 16.06 -11.18
C VAL A 127 -16.54 14.83 -11.74
N THR A 128 -16.58 14.68 -13.07
CA THR A 128 -15.87 13.64 -13.81
C THR A 128 -14.65 14.22 -14.52
N ASP A 129 -13.62 13.40 -14.75
CA ASP A 129 -12.43 13.75 -15.55
C ASP A 129 -11.48 14.79 -14.92
N VAL A 130 -11.19 14.67 -13.62
CA VAL A 130 -10.18 15.50 -12.95
C VAL A 130 -9.05 14.60 -12.44
N LYS A 131 -7.81 14.91 -12.84
CA LYS A 131 -6.61 14.26 -12.32
C LYS A 131 -6.26 14.87 -10.97
N LEU A 132 -6.54 14.13 -9.88
CA LEU A 132 -6.24 14.54 -8.52
C LEU A 132 -4.96 13.86 -8.03
N SER A 133 -4.13 14.60 -7.30
CA SER A 133 -3.00 14.06 -6.54
C SER A 133 -3.48 13.35 -5.26
N ASP A 134 -2.62 12.54 -4.64
CA ASP A 134 -2.91 11.87 -3.36
C ASP A 134 -3.34 12.84 -2.25
N TYR A 135 -2.79 14.06 -2.24
CA TYR A 135 -3.13 15.10 -1.26
C TYR A 135 -4.50 15.72 -1.54
N GLU A 136 -4.79 16.07 -2.79
CA GLU A 136 -6.09 16.63 -3.18
C GLU A 136 -7.21 15.61 -3.00
N LEU A 137 -6.92 14.33 -3.23
CA LEU A 137 -7.86 13.24 -2.98
C LEU A 137 -8.17 13.08 -1.49
N CYS A 138 -7.18 13.26 -0.61
CA CYS A 138 -7.42 13.29 0.84
C CYS A 138 -8.37 14.44 1.22
N ILE A 139 -8.19 15.62 0.60
CA ILE A 139 -9.09 16.76 0.80
C ILE A 139 -10.49 16.47 0.24
N ALA A 140 -10.58 15.76 -0.89
CA ALA A 140 -11.84 15.42 -1.54
C ALA A 140 -12.78 14.57 -0.66
N VAL A 141 -12.24 13.81 0.30
CA VAL A 141 -13.04 13.06 1.30
C VAL A 141 -13.92 13.98 2.14
N ASN A 142 -13.48 15.21 2.39
CA ASN A 142 -14.16 16.18 3.25
C ASN A 142 -15.13 17.10 2.49
N LEU A 143 -15.37 16.84 1.19
CA LEU A 143 -16.33 17.61 0.42
C LEU A 143 -17.76 17.32 0.88
N VAL A 144 -18.60 18.35 0.87
CA VAL A 144 -20.01 18.27 1.27
C VAL A 144 -20.88 18.51 0.04
N ASP A 145 -21.84 17.62 -0.17
CA ASP A 145 -22.87 17.75 -1.20
C ASP A 145 -23.88 18.83 -0.78
N PRO A 146 -24.09 19.91 -1.57
CA PRO A 146 -25.05 20.95 -1.23
C PRO A 146 -26.49 20.43 -1.14
N VAL A 147 -26.85 19.36 -1.85
CA VAL A 147 -28.20 18.77 -1.79
C VAL A 147 -28.42 18.05 -0.46
N SER A 148 -27.35 17.61 0.21
CA SER A 148 -27.44 16.97 1.52
C SER A 148 -27.69 17.96 2.67
N MET A 149 -27.53 19.26 2.43
CA MET A 149 -27.83 20.29 3.42
C MET A 149 -29.33 20.59 3.44
N GLY A 150 -30.01 20.17 4.51
CA GLY A 150 -31.46 20.38 4.70
C GLY A 150 -31.84 21.74 5.29
N ILE A 151 -31.01 22.77 5.15
CA ILE A 151 -31.22 24.11 5.75
C ILE A 151 -31.17 25.16 4.65
N THR A 152 -32.12 26.08 4.68
CA THR A 152 -32.24 27.23 3.77
C THR A 152 -32.05 28.55 4.51
N TRP A 153 -31.92 29.67 3.76
CA TRP A 153 -31.79 31.00 4.37
C TRP A 153 -33.02 31.43 5.16
N ASP A 154 -34.19 30.88 4.82
CA ASP A 154 -35.47 31.19 5.46
C ASP A 154 -35.58 30.54 6.84
N ASP A 155 -34.81 29.48 7.08
CA ASP A 155 -34.72 28.81 8.38
C ASP A 155 -33.89 29.59 9.41
N ILE A 156 -33.23 30.69 8.98
CA ILE A 156 -32.38 31.53 9.84
C ILE A 156 -33.10 32.84 10.19
N GLY A 157 -33.60 32.95 11.42
CA GLY A 157 -34.26 34.16 11.95
C GLY A 157 -33.31 35.29 12.38
N GLY A 158 -33.80 36.53 12.50
CA GLY A 158 -33.14 37.66 13.19
C GLY A 158 -31.88 38.29 12.56
N LEU A 159 -31.22 37.61 11.63
CA LEU A 159 -29.94 38.03 11.01
C LEU A 159 -30.06 38.43 9.53
N LYS A 160 -30.99 39.31 9.13
CA LYS A 160 -31.27 39.51 7.69
C LYS A 160 -30.17 40.32 7.04
N ASP A 161 -29.77 41.40 7.70
CA ASP A 161 -28.67 42.27 7.29
C ASP A 161 -27.37 41.47 7.06
N VAL A 162 -27.05 40.55 7.99
CA VAL A 162 -25.86 39.69 7.90
C VAL A 162 -25.96 38.69 6.74
N ILE A 163 -27.13 38.08 6.53
CA ILE A 163 -27.35 37.16 5.41
C ILE A 163 -27.17 37.89 4.08
N ASP A 164 -27.70 39.11 3.96
CA ASP A 164 -27.60 39.89 2.74
C ASP A 164 -26.16 40.32 2.47
N GLN A 165 -25.42 40.73 3.50
CA GLN A 165 -23.99 40.99 3.40
C GLN A 165 -23.20 39.76 2.92
N ILE A 166 -23.49 38.56 3.44
CA ILE A 166 -22.83 37.31 3.02
C ILE A 166 -23.19 36.97 1.57
N LYS A 167 -24.45 37.14 1.16
CA LYS A 167 -24.87 36.89 -0.23
C LYS A 167 -24.11 37.78 -1.22
N GLU A 168 -23.98 39.06 -0.90
CA GLU A 168 -23.29 40.02 -1.78
C GLU A 168 -21.79 39.80 -1.83
N THR A 169 -21.16 39.54 -0.69
CA THR A 169 -19.70 39.47 -0.60
C THR A 169 -19.14 38.10 -0.94
N VAL A 170 -19.85 37.02 -0.57
CA VAL A 170 -19.37 35.65 -0.74
C VAL A 170 -20.03 35.00 -1.96
N ILE A 171 -21.35 35.01 -2.06
CA ILE A 171 -22.06 34.19 -3.07
C ILE A 171 -22.01 34.81 -4.46
N PHE A 172 -22.23 36.13 -4.57
CA PHE A 172 -22.29 36.81 -5.87
C PHE A 172 -21.01 36.69 -6.72
N PRO A 173 -19.80 36.82 -6.15
CA PRO A 173 -18.56 36.63 -6.91
C PRO A 173 -18.45 35.25 -7.57
N PHE A 174 -18.99 34.19 -6.95
CA PHE A 174 -18.98 32.85 -7.54
C PHE A 174 -20.09 32.63 -8.57
N ARG A 175 -21.26 33.25 -8.39
CA ARG A 175 -22.38 33.13 -9.34
C ARG A 175 -22.18 33.94 -10.63
N ARG A 176 -21.48 35.08 -10.56
CA ARG A 176 -21.27 35.99 -11.69
C ARG A 176 -19.80 36.31 -11.90
N ARG A 177 -18.97 35.27 -12.05
CA ARG A 177 -17.50 35.41 -12.12
C ARG A 177 -17.05 36.41 -13.18
N GLU A 178 -17.74 36.46 -14.32
CA GLU A 178 -17.47 37.36 -15.44
C GLU A 178 -17.44 38.84 -15.05
N LEU A 179 -18.28 39.27 -14.10
CA LEU A 179 -18.33 40.66 -13.62
C LEU A 179 -17.17 41.02 -12.69
N PHE A 180 -16.60 40.02 -12.02
CA PHE A 180 -15.61 40.21 -10.95
C PHE A 180 -14.17 39.86 -11.36
N LEU A 181 -13.98 39.09 -12.44
CA LEU A 181 -12.65 38.67 -12.92
C LEU A 181 -11.76 39.83 -13.38
N HIS A 182 -12.34 40.91 -13.90
CA HIS A 182 -11.60 42.02 -14.51
C HIS A 182 -11.37 43.21 -13.56
N SER A 183 -12.07 43.25 -12.42
CA SER A 183 -11.99 44.39 -11.49
C SER A 183 -11.12 44.04 -10.29
N LYS A 184 -10.01 44.78 -10.11
CA LYS A 184 -9.18 44.67 -8.90
C LYS A 184 -9.89 45.17 -7.65
N LEU A 185 -10.88 46.05 -7.80
CA LEU A 185 -11.62 46.65 -6.68
C LEU A 185 -12.76 45.77 -6.17
N LEU A 186 -13.29 44.88 -7.02
CA LEU A 186 -14.44 44.04 -6.70
C LEU A 186 -14.03 42.58 -6.41
N GLN A 187 -12.77 42.33 -6.05
CA GLN A 187 -12.34 40.97 -5.74
C GLN A 187 -13.10 40.44 -4.51
N PRO A 188 -13.49 39.15 -4.50
CA PRO A 188 -14.10 38.55 -3.33
C PRO A 188 -13.16 38.67 -2.12
N PRO A 189 -13.70 38.93 -0.91
CA PRO A 189 -12.89 38.99 0.30
C PRO A 189 -12.21 37.64 0.54
N LYS A 190 -10.95 37.66 0.96
CA LYS A 190 -10.16 36.45 1.24
C LYS A 190 -10.55 35.75 2.54
N GLY A 191 -11.31 36.41 3.40
CA GLY A 191 -11.76 35.89 4.68
C GLY A 191 -12.91 36.71 5.23
N ILE A 192 -13.71 36.07 6.09
CA ILE A 192 -14.79 36.68 6.85
C ILE A 192 -14.30 36.73 8.29
N TYR A 193 -14.33 37.90 8.91
CA TYR A 193 -14.01 38.04 10.33
C TYR A 193 -15.25 37.76 11.18
N ASN A 194 -15.02 37.12 12.32
CA ASN A 194 -16.00 36.86 13.37
C ASN A 194 -15.86 37.91 14.46
#